data_AF-A0A662MI90-F1
#
_entry.id   AF-A0A662MI90-F1
#
_cell.length_a   1.000
_cell.length_b   1.000
_cell.length_c   1.000
_cell.angle_alpha   90.00
_cell.angle_beta   90.00
_cell.angle_gamma   90.00
#
_symmetry.space_group_name_H-M   'P 1'
#
loop_
_entity.id
_entity.type
_entity.pdbx_description
1 polymer ?
#
loop_
_entity_poly.entity_id
_entity_poly.type
_entity_poly.pdbx_seq_one_letter_code
_entity_poly.pdbx_strand_id
1 'polypeptide(L)' 'SPKDAARMLLNGSSMLLVFGLGPRGLPGRIMDMGKHHMDLTERGISMETCTAMGAAPAVIMTWKEAMRKGADE' A
#
# COMPACT_ATOMS: atom_id res chain seq x y z
N SER A 1 -2.53 6.58 1.37
CA SER A 1 -3.22 5.77 0.34
C SER A 1 -2.20 5.08 -0.58
N PRO A 2 -2.61 4.20 -1.52
CA PRO A 2 -1.73 3.70 -2.57
C PRO A 2 -1.09 4.81 -3.42
N LYS A 3 -1.84 5.90 -3.64
CA LYS A 3 -1.36 7.12 -4.32
C LYS A 3 -0.19 7.77 -3.58
N ASP A 4 -0.26 7.88 -2.25
CA ASP A 4 0.84 8.44 -1.45
C ASP A 4 2.08 7.55 -1.47
N ALA A 5 1.89 6.22 -1.41
CA ALA A 5 2.99 5.26 -1.54
C ALA A 5 3.70 5.42 -2.91
N ALA A 6 2.93 5.59 -3.99
CA ALA A 6 3.50 5.86 -5.31
C ALA A 6 4.35 7.15 -5.35
N ARG A 7 3.89 8.23 -4.71
CA ARG A 7 4.66 9.48 -4.58
C ARG A 7 5.96 9.29 -3.80
N MET A 8 5.91 8.54 -2.70
CA MET A 8 7.12 8.21 -1.92
C MET A 8 8.16 7.49 -2.78
N LEU A 9 7.73 6.51 -3.60
CA LEU A 9 8.61 5.81 -4.53
C LEU A 9 9.18 6.74 -5.61
N LEU A 10 8.39 7.68 -6.15
CA LEU A 10 8.86 8.67 -7.13
C LEU A 10 9.92 9.61 -6.54
N ASN A 11 9.76 9.96 -5.27
CA ASN A 11 10.71 10.81 -4.54
C ASN A 11 11.96 10.03 -4.07
N GLY A 12 12.18 8.80 -4.55
CA GLY A 12 13.37 8.00 -4.27
C GLY A 12 13.35 7.27 -2.92
N SER A 13 12.21 7.22 -2.22
CA SER A 13 12.11 6.45 -0.97
C SER A 13 11.99 4.95 -1.26
N SER A 14 12.59 4.12 -0.41
CA SER A 14 12.28 2.68 -0.34
C SER A 14 11.22 2.40 0.71
N MET A 15 10.49 1.29 0.57
CA MET A 15 9.44 0.90 1.50
C MET A 15 9.41 -0.60 1.72
N LEU A 16 9.02 -0.98 2.94
CA LEU A 16 8.69 -2.35 3.32
C LEU A 16 7.18 -2.41 3.55
N LEU A 17 6.50 -3.26 2.79
CA LEU A 17 5.09 -3.54 3.02
C LEU A 17 4.98 -4.70 4.00
N VAL A 18 4.18 -4.51 5.05
CA VAL A 18 3.95 -5.51 6.10
C VAL A 18 2.49 -5.93 6.04
N PHE A 19 2.24 -7.22 5.86
CA PHE A 19 0.89 -7.79 5.76
C PHE A 19 0.60 -8.69 6.95
N GLY A 20 -0.62 -8.60 7.46
CA GLY A 20 -1.13 -9.53 8.46
C GLY A 20 -1.44 -10.90 7.88
N LEU A 21 -1.37 -11.93 8.71
CA LEU A 21 -1.68 -13.30 8.30
C LEU A 21 -3.12 -13.64 8.64
N GLY A 22 -3.92 -13.88 7.60
CA GLY A 22 -5.32 -14.29 7.74
C GLY A 22 -6.23 -13.21 8.37
N PRO A 23 -7.41 -13.60 8.86
CA PRO A 23 -8.46 -12.65 9.27
C PRO A 23 -8.11 -11.81 10.51
N ARG A 24 -7.07 -12.19 11.26
CA ARG A 24 -6.62 -11.48 12.46
C ARG A 24 -5.74 -10.27 12.15
N GLY A 25 -5.21 -10.16 10.93
CA GLY A 25 -4.36 -9.05 10.54
C GLY A 25 -3.03 -9.00 11.31
N LEU A 26 -2.50 -7.79 11.50
CA LEU A 26 -1.25 -7.56 12.21
C LEU A 26 -1.48 -7.40 13.72
N PRO A 27 -0.59 -7.92 14.58
CA PRO A 27 -0.61 -7.60 16.01
C PRO A 27 -0.46 -6.09 16.24
N GLY A 28 -1.14 -5.54 17.25
CA GLY A 28 -1.11 -4.10 17.57
C GLY A 28 0.31 -3.53 17.68
N ARG A 29 1.22 -4.24 18.39
CA ARG A 29 2.63 -3.84 18.49
C ARG A 29 3.35 -3.65 17.14
N ILE A 30 2.95 -4.40 16.11
CA ILE A 30 3.53 -4.29 14.75
C ILE A 30 2.89 -3.14 14.00
N MET A 31 1.60 -2.89 14.22
CA MET A 31 0.92 -1.70 13.71
C MET A 31 1.60 -0.44 14.24
N ASP A 32 1.88 -0.36 15.54
CA ASP A 32 2.51 0.81 16.17
C ASP A 32 3.94 1.09 15.67
N MET A 33 4.63 0.09 15.09
CA MET A 33 5.94 0.26 14.47
C MET A 33 5.88 0.87 13.07
N GLY A 34 4.71 0.83 12.42
CA GLY A 34 4.50 1.35 11.07
C GLY A 34 4.51 2.87 11.03
N LYS A 35 5.36 3.47 10.20
CA LYS A 35 5.33 4.93 9.96
C LYS A 35 4.08 5.38 9.22
N HIS A 36 3.48 4.47 8.45
CA HIS A 36 2.31 4.71 7.63
C HIS A 36 1.39 3.50 7.67
N HIS A 37 0.09 3.77 7.70
CA HIS A 37 -0.96 2.78 7.51
C HIS A 37 -1.66 3.06 6.19
N MET A 38 -1.83 2.03 5.39
CA MET A 38 -2.43 2.14 4.07
C MET A 38 -3.60 1.19 3.97
N ASP A 39 -4.79 1.74 3.77
CA ASP A 39 -5.90 0.98 3.20
C ASP A 39 -5.69 0.87 1.69
N LEU A 40 -5.51 -0.36 1.21
CA LEU A 40 -5.30 -0.65 -0.20
C LEU A 40 -6.54 -0.38 -1.06
N THR A 41 -7.72 -0.53 -0.46
CA THR A 41 -9.01 -0.42 -1.16
C THR A 41 -9.56 0.99 -1.16
N GLU A 42 -9.08 1.83 -0.25
CA GLU A 42 -9.62 3.17 0.08
C GLU A 42 -11.13 3.15 0.42
N ARG A 43 -11.63 1.97 0.81
CA ARG A 43 -13.05 1.70 1.08
C ARG A 43 -13.27 0.93 2.39
N GLY A 44 -12.23 0.70 3.18
CA GLY A 44 -12.28 -0.07 4.42
C GLY A 44 -12.60 -1.56 4.22
N ILE A 45 -12.33 -2.11 3.03
CA ILE A 45 -12.68 -3.50 2.70
C ILE A 45 -11.49 -4.41 3.02
N SER A 46 -11.73 -5.45 3.82
CA SER A 46 -10.74 -6.48 4.09
C SER A 46 -10.50 -7.37 2.86
N MET A 47 -9.24 -7.70 2.62
CA MET A 47 -8.83 -8.62 1.55
C MET A 47 -8.21 -9.88 2.15
N GLU A 48 -8.25 -10.99 1.41
CA GLU A 48 -7.44 -12.17 1.72
C GLU A 48 -5.95 -11.81 1.57
N THR A 49 -5.09 -12.35 2.44
CA THR A 49 -3.68 -11.95 2.57
C THR A 49 -2.91 -12.06 1.25
N CYS A 50 -3.00 -13.18 0.53
CA CYS A 50 -2.32 -13.36 -0.76
C CYS A 50 -2.84 -12.38 -1.81
N THR A 51 -4.15 -12.11 -1.81
CA THR A 51 -4.77 -11.11 -2.68
C THR A 51 -4.24 -9.70 -2.38
N ALA A 52 -4.14 -9.33 -1.11
CA ALA A 52 -3.58 -8.06 -0.69
C ALA A 52 -2.11 -7.92 -1.08
N MET A 53 -1.31 -8.98 -0.89
CA MET A 53 0.10 -9.03 -1.27
C MET A 53 0.32 -8.85 -2.78
N GLY A 54 -0.55 -9.42 -3.62
CA GLY A 54 -0.48 -9.24 -5.07
C GLY A 54 -1.00 -7.88 -5.53
N ALA A 55 -2.13 -7.43 -4.98
CA ALA A 55 -2.77 -6.18 -5.39
C ALA A 55 -1.99 -4.94 -4.94
N ALA A 56 -1.36 -4.95 -3.76
CA ALA A 56 -0.63 -3.80 -3.24
C ALA A 56 0.46 -3.26 -4.19
N PRO A 57 1.46 -4.06 -4.62
CA PRO A 57 2.48 -3.58 -5.55
C PRO A 57 1.87 -3.20 -6.91
N ALA A 58 0.86 -3.93 -7.39
CA ALA A 58 0.22 -3.63 -8.66
C ALA A 58 -0.42 -2.22 -8.66
N VAL A 59 -1.26 -1.92 -7.67
CA VAL A 59 -1.94 -0.62 -7.56
C VAL A 59 -0.95 0.52 -7.33
N ILE A 60 0.04 0.33 -6.46
CA ILE A 60 1.08 1.35 -6.20
C ILE A 60 1.84 1.67 -7.49
N MET A 61 2.24 0.64 -8.26
CA MET A 61 2.97 0.84 -9.50
C MET A 61 2.11 1.44 -10.61
N THR A 62 0.82 1.10 -10.67
CA THR A 62 -0.12 1.77 -11.59
C THR A 62 -0.20 3.27 -11.31
N TRP A 63 -0.35 3.67 -10.05
CA TRP A 63 -0.35 5.10 -9.67
C TRP A 63 0.97 5.77 -10.01
N LYS A 64 2.10 5.11 -9.71
CA LYS A 64 3.44 5.62 -10.02
C LYS A 64 3.58 5.91 -11.52
N GLU A 65 3.17 4.98 -12.37
CA GLU A 65 3.26 5.14 -13.82
C GLU A 65 2.26 6.15 -14.38
N ALA A 66 1.05 6.26 -13.80
CA ALA A 66 0.09 7.30 -14.14
C ALA A 66 0.65 8.71 -13.85
N MET A 67 1.25 8.90 -12.67
CA MET A 67 1.89 10.16 -12.27
C MET A 67 3.08 10.52 -13.17
N ARG A 68 3.92 9.55 -13.54
CA ARG A 68 5.03 9.79 -14.48
C ARG A 68 4.57 10.29 -15.84
N LYS A 69 3.36 9.93 -16.26
CA LYS A 69 2.74 10.35 -17.52
C LYS A 69 1.94 11.64 -17.40
N GLY A 70 1.91 12.28 -16.23
CA GLY A 70 1.11 13.48 -15.99
C GLY A 70 -0.40 13.22 -15.98
N ALA A 71 -0.83 11.95 -15.84
CA ALA A 71 -2.24 11.57 -15.88
C ALA A 71 -2.94 11.66 -14.50
N ASP A 72 -2.38 12.46 -13.59
CA ASP A 72 -2.83 12.57 -12.19
C ASP A 72 -3.44 13.95 -11.85
N GLU A 73 -3.68 14.76 -12.89
CA GLU A 73 -4.44 16.03 -12.84
C GLU A 73 -5.95 15.80 -13.06
#